data_AF-A0A259M5P7-F1
#
_entry.id   AF-A0A259M5P7-F1
#
_cell.length_a   1.000
_cell.length_b   1.000
_cell.length_c   1.000
_cell.angle_alpha   90.00
_cell.angle_beta   90.00
_cell.angle_gamma   90.00
#
_symmetry.space_group_name_H-M   'P 1'
#
loop_
_entity.id
_entity.type
_entity.pdbx_description
1 polymer ?
#
loop_
_entity_poly.entity_id
_entity_poly.type
_entity_poly.pdbx_seq_one_letter_code
_entity_poly.pdbx_strand_id
1 'polypeptide(L)'
;MSTPVTTIPNIGPAFARDLARAGIHSAEALRALGPDTAYGRMIAAGVRPHVIGDYVLVMALQGRPWNDCKGAEKAALRVRFDALKSTHDDTDLRHLEAVLDAIGVIPADRLAPR
;
A
#
# COMPACT_ATOMS: atom_id res chain seq x y z
N MET A 1 17.90 -8.74 20.19
CA MET A 1 17.06 -9.70 19.43
C MET A 1 16.05 -8.89 18.64
N SER A 2 15.73 -9.30 17.42
CA SER A 2 14.75 -8.62 16.56
C SER A 2 13.36 -9.21 16.81
N THR A 3 12.35 -8.39 17.07
CA THR A 3 11.00 -8.89 17.32
C THR A 3 10.20 -9.03 16.01
N PRO A 4 9.36 -10.07 15.85
CA PRO A 4 8.53 -10.22 14.66
C PRO A 4 7.55 -9.06 14.49
N VAL A 5 7.29 -8.63 13.25
CA VAL A 5 6.30 -7.58 12.95
C VAL A 5 4.87 -7.93 13.39
N THR A 6 4.56 -9.23 13.48
CA THR A 6 3.25 -9.74 13.95
C THR A 6 3.02 -9.50 15.45
N THR A 7 4.02 -9.02 16.20
CA THR A 7 3.83 -8.56 17.58
C THR A 7 3.16 -7.18 17.65
N ILE A 8 3.16 -6.43 16.54
CA ILE A 8 2.46 -5.14 16.45
C ILE A 8 0.96 -5.41 16.22
N PRO A 9 0.07 -4.74 16.98
CA PRO A 9 -1.37 -4.85 16.79
C PRO A 9 -1.80 -4.62 15.32
N ASN A 10 -2.86 -5.30 14.89
CA ASN A 10 -3.41 -5.26 13.53
C ASN A 10 -2.53 -5.88 12.42
N ILE A 11 -1.28 -6.25 12.68
CA ILE A 11 -0.39 -6.87 11.68
C ILE A 11 -0.54 -8.39 11.71
N GLY A 12 -1.42 -8.91 10.85
CA GLY A 12 -1.57 -10.36 10.64
C GLY A 12 -0.49 -10.98 9.74
N PRO A 13 -0.45 -12.32 9.63
CA PRO A 13 0.57 -13.04 8.85
C PRO A 13 0.65 -12.63 7.37
N ALA A 14 -0.49 -12.29 6.75
CA ALA A 14 -0.52 -11.83 5.36
C ALA A 14 0.20 -10.50 5.19
N PHE A 15 -0.12 -9.52 6.05
CA PHE A 15 0.52 -8.19 6.02
C PHE A 15 2.01 -8.29 6.38
N ALA A 16 2.37 -9.18 7.31
CA ALA A 16 3.77 -9.45 7.65
C ALA A 16 4.58 -10.00 6.46
N ARG A 17 3.98 -10.86 5.62
CA ARG A 17 4.62 -11.35 4.40
C ARG A 17 4.84 -10.24 3.38
N ASP A 18 3.88 -9.32 3.25
CA ASP A 18 4.00 -8.17 2.36
C ASP A 18 5.09 -7.19 2.83
N LEU A 19 5.19 -6.95 4.14
CA LEU A 19 6.32 -6.24 4.75
C LEU A 19 7.67 -6.93 4.51
N ALA A 20 7.71 -8.26 4.61
CA ALA A 20 8.93 -9.03 4.34
C ALA A 20 9.36 -8.92 2.86
N ARG A 21 8.40 -8.93 1.92
CA ARG A 21 8.67 -8.65 0.50
C ARG A 21 9.25 -7.25 0.28
N ALA A 22 8.86 -6.30 1.12
CA ALA A 22 9.39 -4.93 1.15
C ALA A 22 10.73 -4.78 1.89
N GLY A 23 11.34 -5.89 2.34
CA GLY A 23 12.60 -5.91 3.09
C GLY A 23 12.47 -5.49 4.55
N ILE A 24 11.26 -5.50 5.12
CA ILE A 24 10.98 -5.10 6.50
C ILE A 24 10.70 -6.34 7.34
N HIS A 25 11.69 -6.77 8.09
CA HIS A 25 11.66 -8.07 8.79
C HIS A 25 11.45 -7.97 10.32
N SER A 26 11.40 -6.76 10.88
CA SER A 26 11.29 -6.57 12.33
C SER A 26 10.38 -5.43 12.75
N ALA A 27 9.82 -5.54 13.95
CA ALA A 27 8.97 -4.49 14.52
C ALA A 27 9.79 -3.21 14.79
N GLU A 28 11.07 -3.34 15.17
CA GLU A 28 11.97 -2.20 15.36
C GLU A 28 12.26 -1.48 14.05
N ALA A 29 12.56 -2.23 12.97
CA ALA A 29 12.80 -1.66 11.66
C ALA A 29 11.53 -0.97 11.12
N LEU A 30 10.37 -1.58 11.33
CA LEU A 30 9.10 -1.00 10.91
C LEU A 30 8.80 0.31 11.66
N ARG A 31 9.00 0.34 12.98
CA ARG A 31 8.84 1.58 13.78
C ARG A 31 9.83 2.66 13.36
N ALA A 32 11.07 2.29 13.07
CA ALA A 32 12.11 3.25 12.64
C ALA A 32 11.81 3.87 11.27
N LEU A 33 11.23 3.11 10.33
CA LEU A 33 10.84 3.61 9.02
C LEU A 33 9.60 4.51 9.06
N GLY A 34 8.66 4.20 9.96
CA GLY A 34 7.35 4.84 9.99
C GLY A 34 6.40 4.32 8.89
N PRO A 35 5.11 4.70 8.96
CA PRO A 35 4.07 4.12 8.12
C PRO A 35 4.24 4.48 6.64
N ASP A 36 4.46 5.76 6.32
CA ASP A 36 4.51 6.26 4.94
C ASP A 36 5.65 5.59 4.14
N THR A 37 6.86 5.57 4.71
CA THR A 37 8.03 4.94 4.08
C THR A 37 7.84 3.43 3.94
N ALA A 38 7.33 2.77 4.97
CA ALA A 38 7.12 1.33 4.95
C ALA A 38 6.07 0.93 3.92
N TYR A 39 4.95 1.65 3.85
CA TYR A 39 3.90 1.37 2.88
C TYR A 39 4.35 1.68 1.44
N GLY A 40 5.12 2.76 1.23
CA GLY A 40 5.75 3.03 -0.07
C GLY A 40 6.63 1.89 -0.54
N ARG A 41 7.47 1.33 0.34
CA ARG A 41 8.28 0.14 0.02
C ARG A 41 7.42 -1.09 -0.29
N MET A 42 6.29 -1.27 0.39
CA MET A 42 5.35 -2.34 0.07
C MET A 42 4.78 -2.19 -1.35
N ILE A 43 4.38 -0.97 -1.73
CA ILE A 43 3.88 -0.70 -3.09
C ILE A 43 4.99 -0.98 -4.11
N ALA A 44 6.20 -0.47 -3.88
CA ALA A 44 7.35 -0.73 -4.74
C ALA A 44 7.71 -2.22 -4.87
N ALA A 45 7.39 -3.04 -3.85
CA ALA A 45 7.57 -4.50 -3.86
C ALA A 45 6.39 -5.26 -4.54
N GLY A 46 5.45 -4.53 -5.15
CA GLY A 46 4.32 -5.06 -5.91
C GLY A 46 3.04 -5.28 -5.10
N VAL A 47 2.93 -4.73 -3.88
CA VAL A 47 1.66 -4.72 -3.14
C VAL A 47 0.72 -3.72 -3.79
N ARG A 48 -0.48 -4.17 -4.19
CA ARG A 48 -1.48 -3.27 -4.76
C ARG A 48 -1.89 -2.22 -3.72
N PRO A 49 -1.80 -0.92 -4.03
CA PRO A 49 -2.16 0.14 -3.09
C PRO A 49 -3.62 0.00 -2.63
N HIS A 50 -3.83 -0.11 -1.32
CA HIS A 50 -5.17 -0.20 -0.74
C HIS A 50 -5.27 0.63 0.54
N VAL A 51 -6.18 1.60 0.55
CA VAL A 51 -6.30 2.57 1.64
C VAL A 51 -6.47 1.93 3.03
N ILE A 52 -7.22 0.84 3.14
CA ILE A 52 -7.39 0.17 4.44
C ILE A 52 -6.07 -0.44 4.91
N GLY A 53 -5.21 -0.90 4.00
CA GLY A 53 -3.90 -1.43 4.35
C GLY A 53 -2.97 -0.33 4.89
N ASP A 54 -3.03 0.86 4.30
CA ASP A 54 -2.33 2.04 4.80
C ASP A 54 -2.81 2.41 6.22
N TYR A 55 -4.13 2.47 6.43
CA TYR A 55 -4.71 2.79 7.74
C TYR A 55 -4.33 1.76 8.80
N VAL A 56 -4.36 0.46 8.46
CA VAL A 56 -3.90 -0.62 9.33
C VAL A 56 -2.48 -0.35 9.79
N LEU A 57 -1.58 0.03 8.90
CA LEU A 57 -0.17 0.28 9.24
C LEU A 57 0.00 1.51 10.13
N VAL A 58 -0.68 2.62 9.80
CA VAL A 58 -0.64 3.84 10.61
C VAL A 58 -1.16 3.58 12.02
N MET A 59 -2.33 2.95 12.15
CA MET A 59 -2.94 2.65 13.44
C MET A 59 -2.13 1.61 14.24
N ALA A 60 -1.55 0.61 13.56
CA ALA A 60 -0.66 -0.39 14.16
C ALA A 60 0.55 0.26 14.85
N LEU A 61 1.20 1.21 14.17
CA LEU A 61 2.36 1.93 14.71
C LEU A 61 2.00 2.90 15.85
N GLN A 62 0.75 3.35 15.91
CA GLN A 62 0.21 4.12 17.03
C GLN A 62 -0.32 3.26 18.18
N GLY A 63 -0.40 1.93 18.01
CA GLY A 63 -0.96 1.03 19.02
C GLY A 63 -2.49 1.12 19.17
N ARG A 64 -3.20 1.57 18.12
CA ARG A 64 -4.66 1.76 18.11
C ARG A 64 -5.36 0.67 17.28
N PRO A 65 -6.67 0.42 17.51
CA PRO A 65 -7.47 -0.39 16.58
C PRO A 65 -7.45 0.21 15.17
N TRP A 66 -7.38 -0.64 14.13
CA TRP A 66 -7.28 -0.17 12.74
C TRP A 66 -8.45 0.73 12.28
N ASN A 67 -9.62 0.63 12.93
CA ASN A 67 -10.83 1.38 12.60
C ASN A 67 -10.99 2.66 13.42
N ASP A 68 -10.00 3.05 14.23
CA ASP A 68 -10.12 4.18 15.14
C ASP A 68 -9.88 5.55 14.46
N CYS A 69 -9.25 5.59 13.28
CA CYS A 69 -9.09 6.84 12.52
C CYS A 69 -10.44 7.38 12.03
N LYS A 70 -10.80 8.60 12.46
CA LYS A 70 -12.13 9.20 12.23
C LYS A 70 -12.03 10.67 11.82
N GLY A 71 -13.11 11.19 11.22
CA GLY A 71 -13.26 12.61 10.91
C GLY A 71 -12.07 13.19 10.12
N ALA A 72 -11.50 14.28 10.64
CA ALA A 72 -10.39 15.00 10.01
C ALA A 72 -9.12 14.15 9.83
N GLU A 73 -8.83 13.23 10.78
CA GLU A 73 -7.67 12.34 10.67
C GLU A 73 -7.79 11.43 9.45
N LYS A 74 -8.96 10.81 9.26
CA LYS A 74 -9.23 9.95 8.10
C LYS A 74 -9.14 10.72 6.78
N ALA A 75 -9.59 11.98 6.76
CA ALA A 75 -9.47 12.83 5.58
C ALA A 75 -8.00 13.16 5.28
N ALA A 76 -7.19 13.47 6.29
CA ALA A 76 -5.77 13.72 6.12
C ALA A 76 -5.01 12.46 5.64
N LEU A 77 -5.34 11.28 6.18
CA LEU A 77 -4.76 10.01 5.73
C LEU A 77 -5.14 9.69 4.29
N ARG A 78 -6.37 9.98 3.87
CA ARG A 78 -6.78 9.84 2.47
C ARG A 78 -5.89 10.66 1.54
N VAL A 79 -5.67 11.94 1.85
CA VAL A 79 -4.83 12.83 1.03
C VAL A 79 -3.40 12.30 0.94
N ARG A 80 -2.84 11.83 2.07
CA ARG A 80 -1.49 11.24 2.09
C ARG A 80 -1.41 9.96 1.26
N PHE A 81 -2.39 9.07 1.40
CA PHE A 81 -2.47 7.83 0.63
C PHE A 81 -2.58 8.11 -0.87
N ASP A 82 -3.40 9.08 -1.29
CA ASP A 82 -3.57 9.41 -2.69
C ASP A 82 -2.27 9.96 -3.30
N ALA A 83 -1.51 10.76 -2.54
CA ALA A 83 -0.17 11.22 -2.95
C ALA A 83 0.86 10.08 -2.98
N LEU A 84 0.79 9.14 -2.04
CA LEU A 84 1.68 7.97 -2.04
C LEU A 84 1.38 7.05 -3.22
N LYS A 85 0.10 6.85 -3.54
CA LYS A 85 -0.33 6.06 -4.70
C LYS A 85 0.14 6.71 -6.00
N SER A 86 0.03 8.03 -6.16
CA SER A 86 0.41 8.71 -7.40
C SER A 86 1.91 8.67 -7.69
N THR A 87 2.75 8.63 -6.64
CA THR A 87 4.21 8.50 -6.79
C THR A 87 4.66 7.10 -7.21
N HIS A 88 3.80 6.10 -7.03
CA HIS A 88 4.06 4.70 -7.39
C HIS A 88 3.13 4.22 -8.51
N ASP A 89 2.51 5.16 -9.23
CA ASP A 89 1.63 4.85 -10.34
C ASP A 89 2.49 4.37 -11.51
N ASP A 90 2.35 3.09 -11.84
CA ASP A 90 3.27 2.32 -12.68
C ASP A 90 3.12 2.77 -14.14
N THR A 91 3.81 3.87 -14.46
CA THR A 91 3.81 4.50 -15.78
C THR A 91 4.15 3.50 -16.89
N ASP A 92 5.00 2.51 -16.58
CA ASP A 92 5.38 1.46 -17.52
C ASP A 92 4.22 0.51 -17.83
N LEU A 93 3.41 0.15 -16.83
CA LEU A 93 2.18 -0.62 -17.06
C LEU A 93 1.15 0.17 -17.85
N ARG A 94 0.96 1.46 -17.56
CA ARG A 94 0.05 2.33 -18.34
C ARG A 94 0.53 2.52 -19.77
N HIS A 95 1.84 2.60 -19.98
CA HIS A 95 2.43 2.66 -21.31
C HIS A 95 2.24 1.34 -22.05
N LEU A 96 2.45 0.20 -21.38
CA LEU A 96 2.18 -1.12 -21.94
C LEU A 96 0.70 -1.28 -22.31
N GLU A 97 -0.23 -0.88 -21.43
CA GLU A 97 -1.67 -0.88 -21.71
C GLU A 97 -1.99 -0.03 -22.95
N ALA A 98 -1.46 1.19 -23.04
CA ALA A 98 -1.65 2.05 -24.20
C ALA A 98 -1.09 1.44 -25.50
N VAL A 99 0.07 0.77 -25.44
CA VAL A 99 0.66 0.05 -26.58
C VAL A 99 -0.21 -1.15 -26.98
N LEU A 100 -0.69 -1.92 -26.03
CA LEU A 100 -1.57 -3.07 -26.28
C LEU A 100 -2.91 -2.63 -26.88
N ASP A 101 -3.48 -1.52 -26.41
CA ASP A 101 -4.67 -0.91 -26.98
C ASP A 101 -4.43 -0.43 -28.42
N ALA A 102 -3.28 0.21 -28.69
CA ALA A 102 -2.90 0.63 -30.03
C ALA A 102 -2.70 -0.55 -31.01
N ILE A 103 -2.25 -1.71 -30.51
CA ILE A 103 -2.13 -2.95 -31.30
C ILE A 103 -3.49 -3.63 -31.51
N GLY A 104 -4.51 -3.28 -30.71
CA GLY A 104 -5.87 -3.83 -30.84
C GLY A 104 -5.99 -5.27 -30.34
N VAL A 105 -5.24 -5.65 -29.30
CA VAL A 105 -5.27 -7.01 -28.73
C VAL A 105 -6.59 -7.35 -28.03
N ILE A 106 -7.47 -6.37 -27.82
CA ILE A 106 -8.83 -6.54 -27.33
C ILE A 106 -9.86 -6.07 -28.36
N PRO A 107 -10.99 -6.80 -28.52
CA PRO A 107 -12.11 -6.37 -29.35
C PRO A 107 -12.63 -4.96 -29.01
N ALA A 108 -12.95 -4.16 -30.03
CA ALA A 108 -13.34 -2.75 -29.88
C ALA A 108 -14.64 -2.53 -29.05
N ASP A 109 -15.51 -3.54 -28.98
CA ASP A 109 -16.69 -3.57 -28.13
C ASP A 109 -16.37 -3.61 -26.63
N ARG A 110 -15.15 -4.03 -26.25
CA ARG A 110 -14.67 -4.06 -24.87
C ARG A 110 -14.01 -2.74 -24.42
N LEU A 111 -13.70 -1.83 -25.35
CA LEU A 111 -13.14 -0.49 -25.09
C LEU A 111 -14.21 0.57 -24.82
N ALA A 112 -15.50 0.25 -24.98
CA ALA A 112 -16.58 1.16 -24.66
C ALA A 112 -16.64 1.43 -23.15
N PRO A 113 -16.75 2.70 -22.71
CA PRO A 113 -16.85 3.02 -21.29
C PRO A 113 -18.11 2.37 -20.71
N ARG A 114 -17.94 1.64 -19.59
CA ARG A 114 -19.03 1.14 -18.76
C ARG A 114 -19.61 2.23 -17.89
#